data_AF-A0A7S1AN19-F1
#
_entry.id   AF-A0A7S1AN19-F1
#
_cell.length_a   1.000
_cell.length_b   1.000
_cell.length_c   1.000
_cell.angle_alpha   90.00
_cell.angle_beta   90.00
_cell.angle_gamma   90.00
#
_symmetry.space_group_name_H-M   'P 1'
#
loop_
_entity.id
_entity.type
_entity.pdbx_description
1 polymer ?
#
loop_
_entity_poly.entity_id
_entity_poly.type
_entity_poly.pdbx_seq_one_letter_code
_entity_poly.pdbx_strand_id
1 'polypeptide(L)'
;MDLSEDAKAQVGRFMGFFKGKRERAIADAVAGKDEFVSDRLADDSAIYNSSDVKALLSALSDQLIASLKQEHETTVGTSAVYVSQLLIQAEKAGTKVDVPDISIIEDHKNISQVSSLAGVKYSLAPPKRGLDAIGNTGSDPKVLQELLDVKEENRQMHDRQRSLQTEMSTLLKERSTLTAELEKVKENFKQMRARSTGDNSANAAAIERSLNETKAMLDSKASECDTIKKDLDRRLGESSQFKELKAILQKKTDEVKDLKKRLAKAGVDVPSTDGGVDLEPDDD
;
A
#
# COMPACT_ATOMS: atom_id res chain seq x y z
N MET A 1 0.59 -1.29 12.28
CA MET A 1 -0.46 -1.27 11.26
C MET A 1 0.22 -1.07 9.91
N ASP A 2 0.20 -2.08 9.05
CA ASP A 2 0.71 -1.96 7.68
C ASP A 2 -0.37 -1.32 6.81
N LEU A 3 -0.31 0.00 6.67
CA LEU A 3 -1.13 0.76 5.72
C LEU A 3 -0.25 1.12 4.52
N SER A 4 -0.81 1.09 3.31
CA SER A 4 -0.16 1.70 2.14
C SER A 4 0.00 3.21 2.35
N GLU A 5 0.92 3.85 1.62
CA GLU A 5 1.11 5.31 1.71
C GLU A 5 -0.17 6.08 1.36
N ASP A 6 -0.93 5.62 0.36
CA ASP A 6 -2.23 6.21 0.02
C ASP A 6 -3.25 6.08 1.14
N ALA A 7 -3.28 4.93 1.84
CA ALA A 7 -4.16 4.71 2.98
C ALA A 7 -3.74 5.56 4.19
N LYS A 8 -2.43 5.69 4.47
CA LYS A 8 -1.90 6.61 5.48
C LYS A 8 -2.30 8.06 5.18
N ALA A 9 -2.18 8.49 3.93
CA ALA A 9 -2.59 9.83 3.52
C ALA A 9 -4.09 10.08 3.68
N GLN A 10 -4.92 9.07 3.39
CA GLN A 10 -6.35 9.15 3.59
C GLN A 10 -6.74 9.25 5.07
N VAL A 11 -6.12 8.45 5.93
CA VAL A 11 -6.29 8.53 7.39
C VAL A 11 -5.83 9.89 7.91
N GLY A 12 -4.69 10.39 7.43
CA GLY A 12 -4.20 11.73 7.79
C GLY A 12 -5.16 12.86 7.44
N ARG A 13 -5.80 12.82 6.26
CA ARG A 13 -6.85 13.78 5.88
C ARG A 13 -8.05 13.72 6.82
N PHE A 14 -8.51 12.52 7.15
CA PHE A 14 -9.61 12.31 8.11
C PHE A 14 -9.26 12.88 9.49
N MET A 15 -8.05 12.61 9.99
CA MET A 15 -7.56 13.16 11.26
C MET A 15 -7.44 14.70 11.22
N GLY A 16 -6.96 15.26 10.12
CA GLY A 16 -6.87 16.72 9.93
C GLY A 16 -8.22 17.41 9.98
N PHE A 17 -9.26 16.80 9.37
CA PHE A 17 -10.63 17.29 9.44
C PHE A 17 -11.14 17.36 10.89
N PHE A 18 -10.97 16.28 11.67
CA PHE A 18 -11.41 16.25 13.07
C PHE A 18 -10.58 17.13 13.98
N LYS A 19 -9.29 17.36 13.68
CA LYS A 19 -8.48 18.34 14.39
C LYS A 19 -9.07 19.74 14.27
N GLY A 20 -9.40 20.19 13.06
CA GLY A 20 -10.02 21.51 12.85
C GLY A 20 -11.41 21.60 13.49
N LYS A 21 -12.18 20.51 13.47
CA LYS A 21 -13.48 20.44 14.15
C LYS A 21 -13.34 20.58 15.67
N ARG A 22 -12.37 19.89 16.28
CA ARG A 22 -12.05 20.00 17.70
C ARG A 22 -11.64 21.44 18.07
N GLU A 23 -10.79 22.07 17.27
CA GLU A 23 -10.37 23.46 17.52
C GLU A 23 -11.56 24.42 17.49
N ARG A 24 -12.50 24.23 16.55
CA ARG A 24 -13.76 24.98 16.54
C ARG A 24 -14.64 24.70 17.76
N ALA A 25 -14.84 23.42 18.12
CA ALA A 25 -15.64 23.06 19.29
C ALA A 25 -15.09 23.66 20.59
N ILE A 26 -13.75 23.72 20.73
CA ILE A 26 -13.10 24.42 21.86
C ILE A 26 -13.39 25.91 21.82
N ALA A 27 -13.26 26.55 20.65
CA ALA A 27 -13.57 27.98 20.49
C ALA A 27 -15.04 28.29 20.85
N ASP A 28 -15.98 27.45 20.39
CA ASP A 28 -17.41 27.58 20.69
C ASP A 28 -17.70 27.39 22.18
N ALA A 29 -17.03 26.44 22.84
CA ALA A 29 -17.15 26.23 24.29
C ALA A 29 -16.61 27.42 25.10
N VAL A 30 -15.50 28.03 24.66
CA VAL A 30 -14.95 29.24 25.27
C VAL A 30 -15.91 30.41 25.09
N ALA A 31 -16.44 30.60 23.88
CA ALA A 31 -17.43 31.64 23.59
C ALA A 31 -18.68 31.48 24.45
N GLY A 32 -19.21 30.26 24.58
CA GLY A 32 -20.37 29.98 25.44
C GLY A 32 -20.09 30.23 26.92
N LYS A 33 -18.86 30.00 27.40
CA LYS A 33 -18.45 30.37 28.77
C LYS A 33 -18.42 31.88 28.95
N ASP A 34 -17.89 32.62 27.98
CA ASP A 34 -17.82 34.08 28.04
C ASP A 34 -19.21 34.71 27.95
N GLU A 35 -20.11 34.16 27.12
CA GLU A 35 -21.53 34.53 27.06
C GLU A 35 -22.23 34.25 28.39
N PHE A 36 -22.02 33.09 29.00
CA PHE A 36 -22.60 32.78 30.31
C PHE A 36 -22.16 33.78 31.39
N VAL A 37 -20.88 34.16 31.42
CA VAL A 37 -20.36 35.17 32.35
C VAL A 37 -20.98 36.54 32.06
N SER A 38 -21.06 36.94 30.80
CA SER A 38 -21.71 38.19 30.39
C SER A 38 -23.19 38.23 30.79
N ASP A 39 -23.92 37.13 30.66
CA ASP A 39 -25.35 37.10 30.93
C ASP A 39 -25.67 36.99 32.43
N ARG A 40 -24.85 36.25 33.18
CA ARG A 40 -25.14 35.88 34.56
C ARG A 40 -24.31 36.62 35.60
N LEU A 41 -23.20 37.23 35.20
CA LEU A 41 -22.21 37.84 36.09
C LEU A 41 -21.76 39.23 35.60
N ALA A 42 -22.53 39.93 34.76
CA ALA A 42 -22.18 41.28 34.29
C ALA A 42 -22.31 42.38 35.34
N ASP A 43 -23.11 42.18 36.39
CA ASP A 43 -23.28 43.16 37.46
C ASP A 43 -22.31 42.88 38.60
N ASP A 44 -21.22 43.64 38.65
CA ASP A 44 -20.20 43.59 39.71
C ASP A 44 -20.74 43.96 41.10
N SER A 45 -21.93 44.59 41.17
CA SER A 45 -22.59 44.94 42.43
C SER A 45 -23.54 43.86 42.95
N ALA A 46 -23.77 42.80 42.17
CA ALA A 46 -24.66 41.71 42.55
C ALA A 46 -24.10 40.92 43.74
N ILE A 47 -24.95 40.67 44.75
CA ILE A 47 -24.62 39.87 45.93
C ILE A 47 -25.23 38.48 45.77
N TYR A 48 -24.39 37.46 45.68
CA TYR A 48 -24.81 36.06 45.54
C TYR A 48 -24.79 35.33 46.87
N ASN A 49 -25.88 34.64 47.19
CA ASN A 49 -25.92 33.68 48.29
C ASN A 49 -25.56 32.25 47.80
N SER A 50 -25.44 31.30 48.73
CA SER A 50 -25.06 29.92 48.38
C SER A 50 -26.05 29.23 47.42
N SER A 51 -27.34 29.55 47.50
CA SER A 51 -28.35 29.02 46.57
C SER A 51 -28.14 29.57 45.16
N ASP A 52 -27.86 30.86 45.03
CA ASP A 52 -27.64 31.51 43.73
C ASP A 52 -26.41 30.92 43.03
N VAL A 53 -25.30 30.77 43.77
CA VAL A 53 -24.07 30.16 43.23
C VAL A 53 -24.30 28.70 42.80
N LYS A 54 -25.05 27.92 43.58
CA LYS A 54 -25.40 26.53 43.19
C LYS A 54 -26.27 26.49 41.93
N ALA A 55 -27.22 27.42 41.79
CA ALA A 55 -28.05 27.52 40.60
C ALA A 55 -27.23 27.89 39.36
N LEU A 56 -26.30 28.85 39.49
CA LEU A 56 -25.37 29.23 38.42
C LEU A 56 -24.48 28.06 37.98
N LEU A 57 -23.88 27.34 38.94
CA LEU A 57 -23.05 26.17 38.65
C LEU A 57 -23.85 25.04 37.98
N SER A 58 -25.09 24.82 38.42
CA SER A 58 -25.97 23.81 37.81
C SER A 58 -26.31 24.19 36.37
N ALA A 59 -26.69 25.45 36.13
CA ALA A 59 -26.99 25.95 34.78
C ALA A 59 -25.78 25.82 33.83
N LEU A 60 -24.58 26.21 34.29
CA LEU A 60 -23.37 26.04 33.50
C LEU A 60 -23.04 24.56 33.24
N SER A 61 -23.20 23.70 34.26
CA SER A 61 -23.00 22.26 34.11
C SER A 61 -23.98 21.64 33.10
N ASP A 62 -25.25 22.02 33.13
CA ASP A 62 -26.27 21.53 32.21
C ASP A 62 -25.96 21.96 30.77
N GLN A 63 -25.54 23.21 30.57
CA GLN A 63 -25.11 23.73 29.26
C GLN A 63 -23.86 22.99 28.74
N LEU A 64 -22.86 22.74 29.59
CA LEU A 64 -21.65 21.98 29.22
C LEU A 64 -21.97 20.52 28.87
N ILE A 65 -22.81 19.85 29.67
CA ILE A 65 -23.25 18.48 29.41
C ILE A 65 -24.02 18.39 28.09
N ALA A 66 -24.91 19.35 27.82
CA ALA A 66 -25.65 19.41 26.56
C ALA A 66 -24.71 19.59 25.37
N SER A 67 -23.75 20.52 25.47
CA SER A 67 -22.74 20.76 24.43
C SER A 67 -21.88 19.51 24.17
N LEU A 68 -21.41 18.85 25.23
CA LEU A 68 -20.60 17.63 25.12
C LEU A 68 -21.37 16.48 24.44
N LYS A 69 -22.65 16.28 24.81
CA LYS A 69 -23.52 15.28 24.16
C LYS A 69 -23.67 15.56 22.67
N GLN A 70 -23.95 16.82 22.31
CA GLN A 70 -24.12 17.23 20.92
C GLN A 70 -22.85 17.00 20.10
N GLU A 71 -21.68 17.35 20.64
CA GLU A 71 -20.40 17.15 19.93
C GLU A 71 -20.04 15.67 19.81
N HIS A 72 -20.34 14.86 20.82
CA HIS A 72 -20.13 13.42 20.77
C HIS A 72 -20.99 12.75 19.70
N GLU A 73 -22.30 13.05 19.67
CA GLU A 73 -23.22 12.55 18.66
C GLU A 73 -22.79 12.98 17.25
N THR A 74 -22.40 14.24 17.11
CA THR A 74 -21.87 14.80 15.87
C THR A 74 -20.60 14.07 15.41
N THR A 75 -19.70 13.74 16.34
CA THR A 75 -18.45 13.00 16.05
C THR A 75 -18.74 11.59 15.59
N VAL A 76 -19.62 10.87 16.29
CA VAL A 76 -20.04 9.51 15.91
C VAL A 76 -20.72 9.52 14.55
N GLY A 77 -21.70 10.41 14.33
CA GLY A 77 -22.41 10.53 13.06
C GLY A 77 -21.50 10.86 11.88
N THR A 78 -20.58 11.82 12.05
CA THR A 78 -19.62 12.18 10.99
C THR A 78 -18.66 11.01 10.69
N SER A 79 -18.22 10.29 11.73
CA SER A 79 -17.37 9.11 11.57
C SER A 79 -18.10 7.96 10.86
N ALA A 80 -19.37 7.73 11.21
CA ALA A 80 -20.22 6.73 10.57
C ALA A 80 -20.41 7.03 9.08
N VAL A 81 -20.68 8.28 8.71
CA VAL A 81 -20.77 8.69 7.30
C VAL A 81 -19.47 8.37 6.55
N TYR A 82 -18.32 8.67 7.14
CA TYR A 82 -17.03 8.36 6.51
C TYR A 82 -16.84 6.86 6.30
N VAL A 83 -17.15 6.03 7.31
CA VAL A 83 -17.12 4.57 7.20
C VAL A 83 -18.07 4.08 6.10
N SER A 84 -19.31 4.60 6.04
CA SER A 84 -20.25 4.25 4.97
C SER A 84 -19.71 4.58 3.57
N GLN A 85 -19.02 5.72 3.40
CA GLN A 85 -18.40 6.07 2.12
C GLN A 85 -17.26 5.13 1.74
N LEU A 86 -16.47 4.66 2.71
CA LEU A 86 -15.43 3.65 2.46
C LEU A 86 -16.05 2.32 2.02
N LEU A 87 -17.10 1.86 2.69
CA LEU A 87 -17.81 0.62 2.36
C LEU A 87 -18.43 0.70 0.96
N ILE A 88 -19.10 1.82 0.61
CA ILE A 88 -19.65 2.04 -0.73
C ILE A 88 -18.55 2.00 -1.81
N GLN A 89 -17.37 2.61 -1.54
CA GLN A 89 -16.25 2.56 -2.48
C GLN A 89 -15.68 1.15 -2.63
N ALA A 90 -15.60 0.39 -1.54
CA ALA A 90 -15.15 -1.00 -1.58
C ALA A 90 -16.11 -1.88 -2.37
N GLU A 91 -17.43 -1.74 -2.14
CA GLU A 91 -18.47 -2.46 -2.88
C GLU A 91 -18.41 -2.16 -4.38
N LYS A 92 -18.25 -0.89 -4.76
CA LYS A 92 -18.07 -0.48 -6.17
C LYS A 92 -16.81 -1.07 -6.80
N ALA A 93 -15.76 -1.30 -6.01
CA ALA A 93 -14.54 -1.97 -6.45
C ALA A 93 -14.66 -3.50 -6.46
N GLY A 94 -15.82 -4.07 -6.12
CA GLY A 94 -16.04 -5.51 -6.02
C GLY A 94 -15.42 -6.16 -4.77
N THR A 95 -15.00 -5.35 -3.79
CA THR A 95 -14.35 -5.81 -2.56
C THR A 95 -15.33 -5.73 -1.40
N LYS A 96 -15.56 -6.86 -0.73
CA LYS A 96 -16.28 -6.87 0.54
C LYS A 96 -15.30 -6.54 1.67
N VAL A 97 -15.51 -5.42 2.34
CA VAL A 97 -14.78 -5.06 3.56
C VAL A 97 -15.67 -5.39 4.75
N ASP A 98 -15.15 -6.21 5.65
CA ASP A 98 -15.81 -6.58 6.90
C ASP A 98 -14.82 -6.43 8.05
N VAL A 99 -15.27 -5.80 9.14
CA VAL A 99 -14.48 -5.62 10.34
C VAL A 99 -15.02 -6.62 11.38
N PRO A 100 -14.34 -7.76 11.61
CA PRO A 100 -14.88 -8.86 12.39
C PRO A 100 -15.05 -8.54 13.88
N ASP A 101 -14.33 -7.54 14.39
CA ASP A 101 -14.44 -7.07 15.76
C ASP A 101 -14.33 -5.54 15.80
N ILE A 102 -15.37 -4.87 16.30
CA ILE A 102 -15.42 -3.41 16.43
C ILE A 102 -14.55 -2.95 17.62
N SER A 103 -14.34 -3.77 18.65
CA SER A 103 -13.58 -3.40 19.84
C SER A 103 -12.12 -3.03 19.56
N ILE A 104 -11.60 -3.40 18.38
CA ILE A 104 -10.27 -2.98 17.92
C ILE A 104 -10.09 -1.45 17.84
N ILE A 105 -11.19 -0.68 17.74
CA ILE A 105 -11.15 0.78 17.70
C ILE A 105 -10.78 1.40 19.05
N GLU A 106 -10.94 0.65 20.15
CA GLU A 106 -10.62 1.08 21.51
C GLU A 106 -9.19 0.73 21.91
N ASP A 107 -8.47 -0.06 21.10
CA ASP A 107 -7.08 -0.43 21.36
C ASP A 107 -6.17 0.82 21.36
N HIS A 108 -5.74 1.22 22.55
CA HIS A 108 -4.86 2.37 22.77
C HIS A 108 -3.56 2.33 21.97
N LYS A 109 -3.02 1.14 21.67
CA LYS A 109 -1.83 1.00 20.83
C LYS A 109 -2.14 1.40 19.39
N ASN A 110 -3.28 0.96 18.86
CA ASN A 110 -3.73 1.33 17.51
C ASN A 110 -4.06 2.82 17.43
N ILE A 111 -4.73 3.37 18.45
CA ILE A 111 -5.02 4.81 18.56
C ILE A 111 -3.72 5.62 18.53
N SER A 112 -2.72 5.23 19.32
CA SER A 112 -1.41 5.92 19.35
C SER A 112 -0.70 5.84 18.00
N GLN A 113 -0.69 4.66 17.37
CA GLN A 113 -0.06 4.47 16.07
C GLN A 113 -0.73 5.32 14.97
N VAL A 114 -2.07 5.36 14.92
CA VAL A 114 -2.82 6.18 13.96
C VAL A 114 -2.63 7.67 14.25
N SER A 115 -2.58 8.05 15.53
CA SER A 115 -2.37 9.45 15.92
C SER A 115 -1.04 10.04 15.45
N SER A 116 -0.02 9.20 15.25
CA SER A 116 1.26 9.65 14.68
C SER A 116 1.17 10.10 13.22
N LEU A 117 0.10 9.70 12.51
CA LEU A 117 -0.19 10.14 11.13
C LEU A 117 -0.81 11.54 11.09
N ALA A 118 -1.28 12.06 12.23
CA ALA A 118 -1.83 13.40 12.32
C ALA A 118 -0.72 14.46 12.13
N GLY A 119 -0.91 15.39 11.20
CA GLY A 119 0.02 16.50 10.98
C GLY A 119 1.10 16.27 9.93
N VAL A 120 1.18 15.06 9.35
CA VAL A 120 1.94 14.84 8.12
C VAL A 120 1.24 15.61 6.99
N LYS A 121 1.99 16.44 6.26
CA LYS A 121 1.47 17.22 5.13
C LYS A 121 1.21 16.28 3.96
N TYR A 122 0.02 15.68 3.95
CA TYR A 122 -0.49 15.01 2.76
C TYR A 122 -0.98 16.06 1.77
N SER A 123 -0.70 15.85 0.49
CA SER A 123 -1.23 16.71 -0.57
C SER A 123 -2.75 16.86 -0.41
N LEU A 124 -3.21 18.11 -0.32
CA LEU A 124 -4.64 18.46 -0.28
C LEU A 124 -5.32 18.25 -1.63
N ALA A 125 -4.55 18.03 -2.70
CA ALA A 125 -5.12 17.61 -3.96
C ALA A 125 -5.74 16.22 -3.76
N PRO A 126 -7.03 16.02 -4.09
CA PRO A 126 -7.51 14.68 -4.34
C PRO A 126 -6.52 14.07 -5.34
N PRO A 127 -6.05 12.81 -5.13
CA PRO A 127 -5.40 12.14 -6.24
C PRO A 127 -6.38 12.24 -7.40
N LYS A 128 -5.94 12.82 -8.51
CA LYS A 128 -6.70 12.81 -9.76
C LYS A 128 -6.83 11.34 -10.14
N ARG A 129 -7.83 10.66 -9.57
CA ARG A 129 -8.32 9.40 -10.06
C ARG A 129 -9.03 9.77 -11.35
N GLY A 130 -8.24 9.88 -12.42
CA GLY A 130 -8.71 9.75 -13.78
C GLY A 130 -9.22 8.33 -13.92
N LEU A 131 -10.43 8.11 -13.44
CA LEU A 131 -11.28 7.05 -13.93
C LEU A 131 -12.34 7.80 -14.70
N ASP A 132 -12.11 7.93 -16.00
CA ASP A 132 -13.16 8.27 -16.93
C ASP A 132 -14.34 7.38 -16.60
N ALA A 133 -15.47 8.03 -16.30
CA ALA A 133 -16.70 7.35 -16.04
C ALA A 133 -17.04 6.52 -17.29
N ILE A 134 -16.76 5.22 -17.26
CA ILE A 134 -17.42 4.24 -18.14
C ILE A 134 -18.84 4.06 -17.58
N GLY A 135 -19.60 5.15 -17.64
CA GLY A 135 -21.04 5.12 -17.59
C GLY A 135 -21.51 5.27 -19.02
N ASN A 136 -22.05 4.18 -19.58
CA ASN A 136 -22.85 4.14 -20.81
C ASN A 136 -22.20 3.61 -22.11
N THR A 137 -21.55 2.44 -22.08
CA THR A 137 -21.21 1.68 -23.31
C THR A 137 -21.64 0.21 -23.28
N GLY A 138 -22.76 -0.10 -22.62
CA GLY A 138 -23.34 -1.44 -22.54
C GLY A 138 -23.87 -2.02 -23.87
N SER A 139 -23.46 -1.51 -25.03
CA SER A 139 -24.01 -1.94 -26.32
C SER A 139 -23.01 -1.91 -27.48
N ASP A 140 -21.69 -1.92 -27.21
CA ASP A 140 -20.68 -2.05 -28.27
C ASP A 140 -20.03 -3.46 -28.21
N PRO A 141 -20.26 -4.36 -29.18
CA PRO A 141 -19.75 -5.73 -29.15
C PRO A 141 -18.22 -5.82 -29.06
N LYS A 142 -17.48 -4.79 -29.46
CA LYS A 142 -16.02 -4.73 -29.28
C LYS A 142 -15.61 -4.54 -27.82
N VAL A 143 -16.36 -3.75 -27.05
CA VAL A 143 -16.09 -3.52 -25.61
C VAL A 143 -16.38 -4.80 -24.81
N LEU A 144 -17.38 -5.58 -25.23
CA LEU A 144 -17.68 -6.88 -24.61
C LEU A 144 -16.56 -7.90 -24.87
N GLN A 145 -15.99 -7.90 -26.09
CA GLN A 145 -14.86 -8.74 -26.46
C GLN A 145 -13.62 -8.37 -25.64
N GLU A 146 -13.26 -7.08 -25.58
CA GLU A 146 -12.12 -6.59 -24.77
C GLU A 146 -12.30 -6.91 -23.28
N LEU A 147 -13.53 -6.83 -22.75
CA LEU A 147 -13.81 -7.17 -21.36
C LEU A 147 -13.62 -8.67 -21.08
N LEU A 148 -13.94 -9.54 -22.04
CA LEU A 148 -13.68 -10.98 -21.94
C LEU A 148 -12.19 -11.29 -22.03
N ASP A 149 -11.48 -10.65 -22.96
CA ASP A 149 -10.04 -10.84 -23.15
C ASP A 149 -9.26 -10.36 -21.92
N VAL A 150 -9.61 -9.19 -21.37
CA VAL A 150 -9.01 -8.66 -20.13
C VAL A 150 -9.34 -9.55 -18.93
N LYS A 151 -10.55 -10.12 -18.83
CA LYS A 151 -10.89 -11.06 -17.75
C LYS A 151 -10.08 -12.35 -17.83
N GLU A 152 -9.88 -12.87 -19.03
CA GLU A 152 -9.10 -14.08 -19.25
C GLU A 152 -7.60 -13.82 -18.98
N GLU A 153 -7.08 -12.67 -19.39
CA GLU A 153 -5.71 -12.25 -19.06
C GLU A 153 -5.51 -12.10 -17.55
N ASN A 154 -6.49 -11.51 -16.85
CA ASN A 154 -6.44 -11.35 -15.40
C ASN A 154 -6.47 -12.72 -14.69
N ARG A 155 -7.25 -13.69 -15.21
CA ARG A 155 -7.23 -15.07 -14.72
C ARG A 155 -5.87 -15.71 -14.92
N GLN A 156 -5.27 -15.58 -16.11
CA GLN A 156 -3.94 -16.12 -16.40
C GLN A 156 -2.85 -15.49 -15.53
N MET A 157 -2.94 -14.19 -15.25
CA MET A 157 -2.02 -13.52 -14.32
C MET A 157 -2.15 -14.06 -12.91
N HIS A 158 -3.37 -14.24 -12.40
CA HIS A 158 -3.59 -14.84 -11.09
C HIS A 158 -3.08 -16.28 -11.00
N ASP A 159 -3.26 -17.08 -12.06
CA ASP A 159 -2.74 -18.45 -12.11
C ASP A 159 -1.20 -18.47 -12.10
N ARG A 160 -0.55 -17.58 -12.88
CA ARG A 160 0.92 -17.41 -12.85
C ARG A 160 1.41 -16.96 -11.46
N GLN A 161 0.72 -16.00 -10.85
CA GLN A 161 1.06 -15.50 -9.52
C GLN A 161 0.98 -16.62 -8.47
N ARG A 162 -0.05 -17.47 -8.55
CA ARG A 162 -0.20 -18.65 -7.69
C ARG A 162 0.90 -19.69 -7.93
N SER A 163 1.29 -19.93 -9.18
CA SER A 163 2.42 -20.82 -9.51
C SER A 163 3.72 -20.31 -8.92
N LEU A 164 4.04 -19.03 -9.14
CA LEU A 164 5.25 -18.38 -8.60
C LEU A 164 5.27 -18.40 -7.07
N GLN A 165 4.13 -18.18 -6.41
CA GLN A 165 4.04 -18.27 -4.95
C GLN A 165 4.31 -19.69 -4.44
N THR A 166 3.88 -20.71 -5.19
CA THR A 166 4.13 -22.12 -4.86
C THR A 166 5.61 -22.46 -5.03
N GLU A 167 6.22 -22.04 -6.14
CA GLU A 167 7.66 -22.22 -6.39
C GLU A 167 8.54 -21.47 -5.36
N MET A 168 8.14 -20.26 -4.96
CA MET A 168 8.84 -19.53 -3.92
C MET A 168 8.74 -20.24 -2.56
N SER A 169 7.60 -20.87 -2.25
CA SER A 169 7.44 -21.69 -1.05
C SER A 169 8.32 -22.94 -1.08
N THR A 170 8.44 -23.62 -2.22
CA THR A 170 9.32 -24.79 -2.36
C THR A 170 10.79 -24.41 -2.23
N LEU A 171 11.22 -23.33 -2.91
CA LEU A 171 12.59 -22.82 -2.80
C LEU A 171 12.95 -22.40 -1.38
N LEU A 172 12.03 -21.79 -0.63
CA LEU A 172 12.26 -21.45 0.77
C LEU A 172 12.40 -22.69 1.66
N LYS A 173 11.63 -23.75 1.41
CA LYS A 173 11.77 -25.03 2.11
C LYS A 173 13.13 -25.67 1.80
N GLU A 174 13.52 -25.73 0.53
CA GLU A 174 14.82 -26.26 0.11
C GLU A 174 15.99 -25.46 0.70
N ARG A 175 15.87 -24.13 0.75
CA ARG A 175 16.86 -23.28 1.42
C ARG A 175 16.96 -23.63 2.91
N SER A 176 15.81 -23.85 3.57
CA SER A 176 15.77 -24.23 4.99
C SER A 176 16.43 -25.58 5.23
N THR A 177 16.17 -26.58 4.38
CA THR A 177 16.77 -27.92 4.51
C THR A 177 18.28 -27.85 4.28
N LEU A 178 18.73 -27.16 3.22
CA LEU A 178 20.16 -26.97 2.95
C LEU A 178 20.87 -26.20 4.07
N THR A 179 20.21 -25.20 4.66
CA THR A 179 20.78 -24.47 5.81
C THR A 179 20.93 -25.39 7.02
N ALA A 180 19.92 -26.22 7.31
CA ALA A 180 19.99 -27.19 8.40
C ALA A 180 21.07 -28.26 8.17
N GLU A 181 21.23 -28.73 6.94
CA GLU A 181 22.31 -29.65 6.56
C GLU A 181 23.69 -29.00 6.72
N LEU A 182 23.85 -27.74 6.30
CA LEU A 182 25.09 -27.00 6.50
C LEU A 182 25.45 -26.83 7.97
N GLU A 183 24.48 -26.51 8.84
CA GLU A 183 24.73 -26.42 10.27
C GLU A 183 25.07 -27.78 10.88
N LYS A 184 24.42 -28.85 10.43
CA LYS A 184 24.77 -30.23 10.84
C LYS A 184 26.20 -30.60 10.41
N VAL A 185 26.60 -30.23 9.19
CA VAL A 185 27.97 -30.44 8.69
C VAL A 185 28.96 -29.62 9.52
N LYS A 186 28.69 -28.33 9.79
CA LYS A 186 29.54 -27.50 10.65
C LYS A 186 29.71 -28.06 12.06
N GLU A 187 28.63 -28.54 12.67
CA GLU A 187 28.67 -29.14 14.00
C GLU A 187 29.44 -30.47 13.98
N ASN A 188 29.24 -31.30 12.96
CA ASN A 188 30.05 -32.50 12.75
C ASN A 188 31.54 -32.16 12.56
N PHE A 189 31.87 -31.11 11.81
CA PHE A 189 33.24 -30.62 11.67
C PHE A 189 33.81 -30.13 12.99
N LYS A 190 33.03 -29.43 13.81
CA LYS A 190 33.44 -28.94 15.12
C LYS A 190 33.68 -30.10 16.09
N GLN A 191 32.81 -31.10 16.11
CA GLN A 191 32.98 -32.32 16.91
C GLN A 191 34.16 -33.17 16.42
N MET A 192 34.36 -33.28 15.10
CA MET A 192 35.51 -33.97 14.52
C MET A 192 36.80 -33.24 14.88
N ARG A 193 36.85 -31.90 14.78
CA ARG A 193 37.98 -31.08 15.21
C ARG A 193 38.26 -31.19 16.72
N ALA A 194 37.22 -31.30 17.55
CA ALA A 194 37.36 -31.56 18.98
C ALA A 194 37.86 -32.99 19.29
N ARG A 195 37.60 -33.96 18.40
CA ARG A 195 38.14 -35.33 18.46
C ARG A 195 39.53 -35.46 17.82
N SER A 196 39.92 -34.55 16.94
CA SER A 196 41.23 -34.50 16.26
C SER A 196 42.36 -33.89 17.10
N THR A 197 42.19 -33.76 18.43
CA THR A 197 43.32 -33.56 19.35
C THR A 197 44.13 -34.84 19.61
N GLY A 198 43.85 -35.93 18.89
CA GLY A 198 44.70 -37.11 18.80
C GLY A 198 44.60 -37.77 17.42
N ASP A 199 45.75 -38.06 16.82
CA ASP A 199 46.00 -38.79 15.57
C ASP A 199 45.77 -38.11 14.21
N ASN A 200 46.91 -37.59 13.71
CA ASN A 200 47.17 -36.98 12.41
C ASN A 200 47.47 -38.04 11.33
N SER A 201 46.70 -38.03 10.23
CA SER A 201 47.16 -38.20 8.83
C SER A 201 46.04 -38.74 7.92
N ALA A 202 45.35 -39.81 8.32
CA ALA A 202 44.33 -40.44 7.46
C ALA A 202 43.03 -39.62 7.32
N ASN A 203 42.62 -38.91 8.38
CA ASN A 203 41.41 -38.08 8.37
C ASN A 203 41.57 -36.79 7.56
N ALA A 204 42.79 -36.26 7.42
CA ALA A 204 43.03 -35.05 6.64
C ALA A 204 42.75 -35.27 5.15
N ALA A 205 43.14 -36.43 4.60
CA ALA A 205 42.90 -36.79 3.21
C ALA A 205 41.41 -37.01 2.90
N ALA A 206 40.65 -37.61 3.83
CA ALA A 206 39.21 -37.80 3.67
C ALA A 206 38.43 -36.46 3.71
N ILE A 207 38.86 -35.54 4.58
CA ILE A 207 38.30 -34.18 4.68
C ILE A 207 38.61 -33.38 3.42
N GLU A 208 39.85 -33.45 2.91
CA GLU A 208 40.25 -32.75 1.69
C GLU A 208 39.48 -33.24 0.46
N ARG A 209 39.21 -34.55 0.38
CA ARG A 209 38.37 -35.14 -0.66
C ARG A 209 36.91 -34.67 -0.59
N SER A 210 36.30 -34.68 0.60
CA SER A 210 34.93 -34.19 0.80
C SER A 210 34.80 -32.68 0.53
N LEU A 211 35.84 -31.90 0.84
CA LEU A 211 35.89 -30.47 0.57
C LEU A 211 36.02 -30.17 -0.93
N ASN A 212 36.79 -30.98 -1.67
CA ASN A 212 36.89 -30.88 -3.12
C ASN A 212 35.59 -31.33 -3.82
N GLU A 213 34.92 -32.37 -3.32
CA GLU A 213 33.61 -32.80 -3.83
C GLU A 213 32.52 -31.75 -3.58
N THR A 214 32.50 -31.11 -2.40
CA THR A 214 31.55 -30.04 -2.11
C THR A 214 31.83 -28.76 -2.89
N LYS A 215 33.10 -28.42 -3.15
CA LYS A 215 33.46 -27.34 -4.08
C LYS A 215 32.98 -27.63 -5.49
N ALA A 216 33.20 -28.84 -6.00
CA ALA A 216 32.74 -29.23 -7.34
C ALA A 216 31.21 -29.18 -7.45
N MET A 217 30.48 -29.59 -6.40
CA MET A 217 29.02 -29.46 -6.36
C MET A 217 28.56 -28.00 -6.30
N LEU A 218 29.25 -27.13 -5.57
CA LEU A 218 28.94 -25.71 -5.50
C LEU A 218 29.15 -25.03 -6.86
N ASP A 219 30.26 -25.31 -7.52
CA ASP A 219 30.58 -24.76 -8.85
C ASP A 219 29.57 -25.26 -9.90
N SER A 220 29.19 -26.54 -9.83
CA SER A 220 28.13 -27.10 -10.69
C SER A 220 26.79 -26.40 -10.48
N LYS A 221 26.40 -26.14 -9.23
CA LYS A 221 25.14 -25.43 -8.91
C LYS A 221 25.19 -23.95 -9.27
N ALA A 222 26.34 -23.30 -9.16
CA ALA A 222 26.53 -21.94 -9.64
C ALA A 222 26.33 -21.86 -11.17
N SER A 223 26.90 -22.81 -11.91
CA SER A 223 26.70 -22.92 -13.36
C SER A 223 25.24 -23.20 -13.75
N GLU A 224 24.54 -24.06 -13.01
CA GLU A 224 23.12 -24.34 -13.23
C GLU A 224 22.26 -23.10 -13.01
N CYS A 225 22.52 -22.33 -11.94
CA CYS A 225 21.85 -21.05 -11.68
C CYS A 225 22.07 -20.02 -12.80
N ASP A 226 23.29 -19.90 -13.32
CA ASP A 226 23.58 -18.99 -14.43
C ASP A 226 22.89 -19.42 -15.72
N THR A 227 22.77 -20.74 -15.95
CA THR A 227 22.04 -21.28 -17.10
C THR A 227 20.55 -20.98 -17.00
N ILE A 228 19.96 -21.15 -15.82
CA ILE A 228 18.55 -20.84 -15.56
C ILE A 228 18.29 -19.34 -15.74
N LYS A 229 19.16 -18.46 -15.24
CA LYS A 229 19.02 -17.01 -15.46
C LYS A 229 19.02 -16.65 -16.94
N LYS A 230 19.96 -17.20 -17.72
CA LYS A 230 20.03 -16.96 -19.17
C LYS A 230 18.79 -17.47 -19.91
N ASP A 231 18.26 -18.64 -19.55
CA ASP A 231 17.02 -19.13 -20.15
C ASP A 231 15.81 -18.27 -19.77
N LEU A 232 15.78 -17.74 -18.55
CA LEU A 232 14.72 -16.83 -18.10
C LEU A 232 14.77 -15.50 -18.85
N ASP A 233 15.95 -14.91 -19.04
CA ASP A 233 16.15 -13.71 -19.84
C ASP A 233 15.77 -13.94 -21.32
N ARG A 234 16.15 -15.08 -21.89
CA ARG A 234 15.75 -15.48 -23.25
C ARG A 234 14.24 -15.63 -23.37
N ARG A 235 13.58 -16.30 -22.41
CA ARG A 235 12.12 -16.47 -22.39
C ARG A 235 11.38 -15.16 -22.16
N LEU A 236 11.97 -14.21 -21.44
CA LEU A 236 11.44 -12.86 -21.29
C LEU A 236 11.46 -12.10 -22.63
N GLY A 237 12.57 -12.17 -23.37
CA GLY A 237 12.70 -11.58 -24.71
C GLY A 237 11.86 -12.29 -25.78
N GLU A 238 11.67 -13.60 -25.68
CA GLU A 238 10.85 -14.39 -26.59
C GLU A 238 9.35 -14.37 -26.26
N SER A 239 8.98 -13.92 -25.05
CA SER A 239 7.61 -13.87 -24.58
C SER A 239 6.73 -13.16 -25.60
N SER A 240 5.66 -13.84 -26.02
CA SER A 240 4.70 -13.31 -26.99
C SER A 240 4.16 -11.95 -26.56
N GLN A 241 4.00 -11.74 -25.24
CA GLN A 241 3.58 -10.46 -24.67
C GLN A 241 4.61 -9.34 -24.89
N PHE A 242 5.91 -9.63 -24.80
CA PHE A 242 6.96 -8.63 -25.06
C PHE A 242 7.07 -8.32 -26.55
N LYS A 243 6.98 -9.34 -27.42
CA LYS A 243 6.92 -9.17 -28.88
C LYS A 243 5.69 -8.39 -29.32
N GLU A 244 4.53 -8.66 -28.72
CA GLU A 244 3.28 -7.95 -28.97
C GLU A 244 3.34 -6.51 -28.46
N LEU A 245 3.90 -6.27 -27.26
CA LEU A 245 4.15 -4.92 -26.75
C LEU A 245 5.07 -4.13 -27.68
N LYS A 246 6.16 -4.75 -28.17
CA LYS A 246 7.10 -4.14 -29.13
C LYS A 246 6.40 -3.81 -30.46
N ALA A 247 5.57 -4.72 -30.98
CA ALA A 247 4.79 -4.49 -32.20
C ALA A 247 3.76 -3.36 -32.05
N ILE A 248 3.08 -3.30 -30.90
CA ILE A 248 2.14 -2.22 -30.56
C ILE A 248 2.89 -0.89 -30.45
N LEU A 249 4.06 -0.87 -29.79
CA LEU A 249 4.88 0.34 -29.65
C LEU A 249 5.33 0.85 -31.02
N GLN A 250 5.82 -0.05 -31.89
CA GLN A 250 6.24 0.30 -33.25
C GLN A 250 5.08 0.90 -34.05
N LYS A 251 3.91 0.23 -34.03
CA LYS A 251 2.71 0.71 -34.72
C LYS A 251 2.26 2.08 -34.19
N LYS A 252 2.31 2.30 -32.87
CA LYS A 252 1.97 3.60 -32.26
C LYS A 252 2.98 4.68 -32.63
N THR A 253 4.26 4.35 -32.68
CA THR A 253 5.31 5.26 -33.15
C THR A 253 5.07 5.66 -34.62
N ASP A 254 4.69 4.72 -35.48
CA ASP A 254 4.38 4.99 -36.88
C ASP A 254 3.09 5.82 -37.05
N GLU A 255 2.04 5.52 -36.27
CA GLU A 255 0.81 6.33 -36.20
C GLU A 255 1.13 7.77 -35.76
N VAL A 256 1.98 7.95 -34.74
CA VAL A 256 2.42 9.27 -34.28
C VAL A 256 3.25 9.98 -35.35
N LYS A 257 4.15 9.28 -36.06
CA LYS A 257 4.93 9.85 -37.18
C LYS A 257 4.00 10.29 -38.31
N ASP A 258 2.97 9.52 -38.66
CA ASP A 258 1.98 9.88 -39.69
C ASP A 258 1.09 11.06 -39.27
N LEU A 259 0.60 11.06 -38.03
CA LEU A 259 -0.18 12.17 -37.47
C LEU A 259 0.64 13.46 -37.44
N LYS A 260 1.92 13.40 -37.05
CA LYS A 260 2.84 14.55 -37.13
C LYS A 260 2.99 15.06 -38.57
N LYS A 261 3.14 14.18 -39.57
CA LYS A 261 3.20 14.57 -40.99
C LYS A 261 1.91 15.24 -41.47
N ARG A 262 0.75 14.71 -41.07
CA ARG A 262 -0.57 15.29 -41.42
C ARG A 262 -0.79 16.65 -40.76
N LEU A 263 -0.39 16.81 -39.50
CA LEU A 263 -0.47 18.08 -38.77
C LEU A 263 0.45 19.15 -39.39
N ALA A 264 1.69 18.77 -39.75
CA ALA A 264 2.60 19.65 -40.48
C ALA A 264 2.03 20.09 -41.84
N LYS A 265 1.39 19.18 -42.58
CA LYS A 265 0.71 19.49 -43.85
C LYS A 265 -0.49 20.42 -43.68
N ALA A 266 -1.14 20.39 -42.51
CA ALA A 266 -2.27 21.25 -42.16
C ALA A 266 -1.85 22.61 -41.57
N GLY A 267 -0.54 22.91 -41.50
CA GLY A 267 -0.03 24.19 -41.00
C GLY A 267 -0.07 24.35 -39.48
N VAL A 268 -0.23 23.25 -38.74
CA VAL A 268 -0.23 23.26 -37.27
C VAL A 268 1.20 22.97 -36.78
N ASP A 269 1.76 23.91 -36.04
CA ASP A 269 3.11 23.79 -35.48
C ASP A 269 3.10 22.76 -34.34
N VAL A 270 3.76 21.62 -34.53
CA VAL A 270 3.81 20.54 -33.53
C VAL A 270 5.06 20.73 -32.67
N PRO A 271 4.94 20.83 -31.34
CA PRO A 271 6.10 21.01 -30.47
C PRO A 271 7.09 19.85 -30.64
N SER A 272 8.36 20.18 -30.85
CA SER A 272 9.45 19.20 -30.89
C SER A 272 9.71 18.71 -29.46
N THR A 273 9.03 17.63 -29.06
CA THR A 273 9.42 16.86 -27.88
C THR A 273 10.01 15.53 -28.33
N ASP A 274 11.30 15.45 -28.09
CA ASP A 274 12.26 14.36 -28.23
C ASP A 274 11.87 13.14 -27.37
N GLY A 275 10.72 12.52 -27.69
CA GLY A 275 10.13 11.43 -26.91
C GLY A 275 9.78 10.20 -27.74
N GLY A 276 10.32 10.08 -28.95
CA GLY A 276 10.23 8.85 -29.74
C GLY A 276 11.46 8.01 -29.43
N VAL A 277 11.29 6.92 -28.68
CA VAL A 277 12.30 5.86 -28.61
C VAL A 277 12.35 5.19 -29.99
N ASP A 278 13.30 5.58 -30.84
CA ASP A 278 13.71 4.76 -31.98
C ASP A 278 14.43 3.55 -31.38
N LEU A 279 13.72 2.43 -31.32
CA LEU A 279 14.34 1.15 -31.01
C LEU A 279 15.00 0.69 -32.30
N GLU A 280 16.32 0.88 -32.40
CA GLU A 280 17.09 0.22 -33.45
C GLU A 280 16.87 -1.30 -33.36
N PRO A 281 16.71 -1.99 -34.50
CA PRO A 281 16.74 -3.44 -34.50
C PRO A 281 18.17 -3.86 -34.16
N ASP A 282 18.38 -4.42 -32.97
CA ASP A 282 19.56 -5.25 -32.73
C ASP A 282 19.51 -6.40 -33.74
N ASP A 283 20.49 -6.43 -34.64
CA ASP A 283 20.77 -7.57 -35.51
C ASP A 283 21.13 -8.79 -34.63
N ASP A 284 20.35 -9.86 -34.83
CA ASP A 284 20.48 -11.26 -34.38
C ASP A 284 21.54 -11.64 -33.32
#